data_AF-A0A2S0L810-F1
#
_entry.id   AF-A0A2S0L810-F1
#
_cell.length_a   1.000
_cell.length_b   1.000
_cell.length_c   1.000
_cell.angle_alpha   90.00
_cell.angle_beta   90.00
_cell.angle_gamma   90.00
#
_symmetry.space_group_name_H-M   'P 1'
#
loop_
_entity.id
_entity.type
_entity.pdbx_description
1 polymer ?
#
loop_
_entity_poly.entity_id
_entity_poly.type
_entity_poly.pdbx_seq_one_letter_code
_entity_poly.pdbx_strand_id
1 'polypeptide(L)'
;MYILKTTDFFTKDAINKALYDKNLITSIADECSENQKLFAIYNTHYKIEFCFAENDTLHYLMIEEAECKERKSTNQCEFVDDIDFFSKKFNEIATVFRTKTVGNDLVIGNALIHFEEENVDSLYYFP
;
A
#
# COMPACT_ATOMS: atom_id res chain seq x y z
N MET A 1 0.21 -12.46 12.39
CA MET A 1 1.01 -11.42 11.75
C MET A 1 0.71 -11.48 10.27
N TYR A 2 0.25 -10.37 9.70
CA TYR A 2 0.01 -10.20 8.27
C TYR A 2 1.25 -9.57 7.66
N ILE A 3 1.74 -10.13 6.56
CA ILE A 3 2.88 -9.60 5.82
C ILE A 3 2.37 -9.27 4.44
N LEU A 4 2.54 -8.03 4.03
CA LEU A 4 2.32 -7.55 2.67
C LEU A 4 3.69 -7.42 2.00
N LYS A 5 3.82 -7.94 0.79
CA LYS A 5 5.01 -7.76 -0.04
C LYS A 5 4.69 -6.91 -1.25
N THR A 6 5.67 -6.21 -1.80
CA THR A 6 5.48 -5.50 -3.07
C THR A 6 4.96 -6.43 -4.16
N THR A 7 5.48 -7.65 -4.26
CA THR A 7 5.02 -8.64 -5.26
C THR A 7 3.57 -9.08 -5.10
N ASP A 8 2.97 -8.96 -3.90
CA ASP A 8 1.56 -9.33 -3.67
C ASP A 8 0.60 -8.38 -4.41
N PHE A 9 0.98 -7.11 -4.61
CA PHE A 9 0.16 -6.11 -5.31
C PHE A 9 -0.03 -6.45 -6.80
N PHE A 10 0.95 -7.14 -7.39
CA PHE A 10 0.94 -7.54 -8.80
C PHE A 10 0.50 -8.99 -9.01
N THR A 11 0.17 -9.71 -7.94
CA THR A 11 -0.22 -11.12 -7.98
C THR A 11 -1.68 -11.28 -7.58
N LYS A 12 -2.46 -11.91 -8.46
CA LYS A 12 -3.89 -12.12 -8.23
C LYS A 12 -4.12 -12.93 -6.95
N ASP A 13 -5.04 -12.46 -6.10
CA ASP A 13 -5.46 -13.08 -4.84
C ASP A 13 -4.32 -13.28 -3.80
N ALA A 14 -3.18 -12.57 -3.93
CA ALA A 14 -2.06 -12.70 -2.99
C ALA A 14 -2.27 -11.94 -1.68
N ILE A 15 -2.99 -10.82 -1.71
CA ILE A 15 -3.31 -10.05 -0.49
C ILE A 15 -4.34 -10.82 0.34
N ASN A 16 -4.01 -11.03 1.62
CA ASN A 16 -4.86 -11.77 2.54
C ASN A 16 -6.19 -11.03 2.77
N LYS A 17 -7.31 -11.66 2.37
CA LYS A 17 -8.67 -11.10 2.47
C LYS A 17 -9.11 -10.78 3.90
N ALA A 18 -8.43 -11.30 4.93
CA ALA A 18 -8.66 -10.86 6.30
C ALA A 18 -8.41 -9.35 6.45
N LEU A 19 -7.44 -8.79 5.73
CA LEU A 19 -7.14 -7.35 5.71
C LEU A 19 -8.24 -6.49 5.04
N TYR A 20 -9.28 -7.12 4.48
CA TYR A 20 -10.43 -6.39 3.92
C TYR A 20 -11.50 -6.13 4.99
N ASP A 21 -11.35 -6.69 6.19
CA ASP A 21 -12.27 -6.49 7.30
C ASP A 21 -11.90 -5.22 8.09
N LYS A 22 -12.81 -4.24 8.08
CA LYS A 22 -12.61 -2.96 8.78
C LYS A 22 -12.43 -3.12 10.29
N ASN A 23 -13.12 -4.06 10.93
CA ASN A 23 -13.00 -4.25 12.39
C ASN A 23 -11.61 -4.78 12.74
N LEU A 24 -11.08 -5.71 11.93
CA LEU A 24 -9.70 -6.14 12.06
C LEU A 24 -8.74 -4.95 11.90
N ILE A 25 -8.85 -4.19 10.81
CA ILE A 25 -7.95 -3.05 10.58
C ILE A 25 -8.03 -2.02 11.71
N THR A 26 -9.23 -1.70 12.18
CA THR A 26 -9.44 -0.79 13.33
C THR A 26 -8.72 -1.28 14.58
N SER A 27 -8.68 -2.58 14.82
CA SER A 27 -8.03 -3.16 16.01
C SER A 27 -6.50 -3.14 15.98
N ILE A 28 -5.91 -2.98 14.79
CA ILE A 28 -4.44 -3.06 14.58
C ILE A 28 -3.83 -1.73 14.10
N ALA A 29 -4.65 -0.76 13.70
CA ALA A 29 -4.19 0.55 13.21
C ALA A 29 -3.59 1.42 14.31
N ASP A 30 -2.57 2.18 13.96
CA ASP A 30 -1.94 3.17 14.85
C ASP A 30 -2.73 4.48 14.86
N GLU A 31 -3.28 4.86 13.70
CA GLU A 31 -4.06 6.08 13.53
C GLU A 31 -5.31 5.82 12.70
N CYS A 32 -6.35 6.62 12.97
CA CYS A 32 -7.62 6.56 12.28
C CYS A 32 -8.12 7.99 12.06
N SER A 33 -8.68 8.27 10.88
CA SER A 33 -9.31 9.56 10.58
C SER A 33 -10.58 9.78 11.40
N GLU A 34 -10.98 11.04 11.59
CA GLU A 34 -12.19 11.38 12.38
C GLU A 34 -13.47 10.70 11.86
N ASN A 35 -13.57 10.54 10.53
CA ASN A 35 -14.71 9.86 9.89
C ASN A 35 -14.57 8.34 9.82
N GLN A 36 -13.51 7.77 10.41
CA GLN A 36 -13.21 6.33 10.44
C GLN A 36 -13.24 5.65 9.07
N LYS A 37 -12.77 6.37 8.04
CA LYS A 37 -12.62 5.85 6.68
C LYS A 37 -11.16 5.53 6.36
N LEU A 38 -10.19 6.23 6.96
CA LEU A 38 -8.76 6.02 6.74
C LEU A 38 -8.10 5.48 8.00
N PHE A 39 -7.32 4.43 7.84
CA PHE A 39 -6.58 3.78 8.91
C PHE A 39 -5.13 3.64 8.46
N ALA A 40 -4.20 4.03 9.32
CA ALA A 40 -2.78 3.95 9.03
C ALA A 40 -2.06 3.04 10.04
N ILE A 41 -1.22 2.15 9.52
CA ILE A 41 -0.25 1.36 10.27
C ILE A 41 1.13 1.82 9.84
N TYR A 42 1.99 2.11 10.81
CA TYR A 42 3.35 2.58 10.57
C TYR A 42 4.35 1.48 10.90
N ASN A 43 5.11 1.09 9.88
CA ASN A 43 6.32 0.29 10.06
C ASN A 43 7.55 1.22 10.08
N THR A 44 8.74 0.64 10.25
CA THR A 44 10.00 1.40 10.37
C THR A 44 10.27 2.33 9.18
N HIS A 45 9.90 1.90 7.97
CA HIS A 45 10.21 2.61 6.72
C HIS A 45 8.98 2.93 5.87
N TYR A 46 7.82 2.40 6.23
CA TYR A 46 6.63 2.42 5.37
C TYR A 46 5.39 2.75 6.18
N LYS A 47 4.48 3.47 5.55
CA LYS A 47 3.09 3.60 5.99
C LYS A 47 2.24 2.67 5.15
N ILE A 48 1.37 1.92 5.83
CA ILE A 48 0.31 1.12 5.23
C ILE A 48 -1.00 1.83 5.52
N GLU A 49 -1.69 2.30 4.49
CA GLU A 49 -2.98 2.96 4.60
C GLU A 49 -4.11 2.08 4.05
N PHE A 50 -5.18 1.95 4.82
CA PHE A 50 -6.42 1.32 4.40
C PHE A 50 -7.52 2.37 4.32
N CYS A 51 -8.18 2.44 3.17
CA CYS A 51 -9.35 3.29 2.97
C CYS A 51 -10.60 2.45 2.81
N PHE A 52 -11.65 2.76 3.57
CA PHE A 52 -12.94 2.10 3.52
C PHE A 52 -14.03 3.02 2.99
N ALA A 53 -14.88 2.48 2.13
CA ALA A 53 -16.11 3.12 1.68
C ALA A 53 -17.17 3.15 2.80
N GLU A 54 -18.28 3.85 2.57
CA GLU A 54 -19.36 4.02 3.58
C GLU A 54 -20.06 2.72 3.95
N ASN A 55 -20.01 1.72 3.08
CA ASN A 55 -20.54 0.39 3.32
C ASN A 55 -19.49 -0.56 3.93
N ASP A 56 -18.42 -0.01 4.53
CA ASP A 56 -17.29 -0.70 5.15
C ASP A 56 -16.53 -1.66 4.20
N THR A 57 -16.70 -1.51 2.89
CA THR A 57 -15.89 -2.23 1.89
C THR A 57 -14.53 -1.56 1.75
N LEU A 58 -13.45 -2.34 1.72
CA LEU A 58 -12.11 -1.82 1.43
C LEU A 58 -12.11 -1.19 0.03
N HIS A 59 -11.86 0.12 -0.01
CA HIS A 59 -11.80 0.91 -1.23
C HIS A 59 -10.41 0.85 -1.87
N TYR A 60 -9.37 1.06 -1.07
CA TYR A 60 -7.98 0.83 -1.48
C TYR A 60 -7.10 0.48 -0.28
N LEU A 61 -5.98 -0.15 -0.58
CA LEU A 61 -4.80 -0.28 0.28
C LEU A 61 -3.66 0.49 -0.39
N MET A 62 -2.90 1.27 0.37
CA MET A 62 -1.78 2.06 -0.14
C MET A 62 -0.53 1.88 0.72
N ILE A 63 0.62 1.83 0.07
CA ILE A 63 1.95 1.83 0.68
C ILE A 63 2.69 3.06 0.19
N GLU A 64 3.31 3.79 1.11
CA GLU A 64 4.25 4.87 0.81
C GLU A 64 5.44 4.78 1.77
N GLU A 65 6.59 5.32 1.36
CA GLU A 65 7.70 5.52 2.29
C GLU A 65 7.28 6.51 3.38
N ALA A 66 7.64 6.21 4.62
CA ALA A 66 7.33 7.07 5.75
C ALA A 66 8.58 7.35 6.56
N GLU A 67 8.76 8.61 6.96
CA GLU A 67 9.80 8.94 7.94
C GLU A 67 9.56 8.14 9.23
N CYS A 68 10.63 7.57 9.75
CA CYS A 68 10.62 6.73 10.94
C CYS A 68 10.08 7.53 12.13
N LYS A 69 8.77 7.46 12.37
CA LYS A 69 8.19 7.93 13.62
C LYS A 69 8.61 6.92 14.68
N GLU A 70 9.14 7.38 15.82
CA GLU A 70 9.33 6.55 17.02
C GLU A 70 7.96 6.10 17.56
N ARG A 71 7.27 5.24 16.82
CA ARG A 71 5.98 4.66 17.17
C ARG A 71 6.22 3.21 17.54
N LYS A 72 5.42 2.71 18.47
CA LYS A 72 5.37 1.27 18.76
C LYS A 72 4.93 0.59 17.49
N SER A 73 5.84 -0.06 16.75
CA SER A 73 5.44 -0.91 15.65
C SER A 73 4.47 -1.94 16.22
N THR A 74 3.23 -1.94 15.73
CA THR A 74 2.32 -3.03 16.02
C THR A 74 2.80 -4.20 15.17
N ASN A 75 3.36 -5.25 15.79
CA ASN A 75 3.90 -6.45 15.12
C ASN A 75 2.79 -7.32 14.46
N GLN A 76 1.66 -6.72 14.07
CA GLN A 76 0.47 -7.39 13.59
C GLN A 76 0.33 -7.28 12.08
N CYS A 77 0.79 -6.18 11.46
CA CYS A 77 0.83 -6.01 10.01
C CYS A 77 2.15 -5.32 9.59
N GLU A 78 2.86 -5.90 8.63
CA GLU A 78 4.14 -5.40 8.14
C GLU A 78 4.16 -5.37 6.62
N PHE A 79 4.81 -4.35 6.07
CA PHE A 79 5.16 -4.29 4.65
C PHE A 79 6.64 -4.62 4.45
N VAL A 80 6.91 -5.45 3.44
CA VAL A 80 8.27 -5.82 3.01
C VAL A 80 8.43 -5.47 1.54
N ASP A 81 9.35 -4.55 1.26
CA ASP A 81 9.75 -4.28 -0.12
C ASP A 81 10.71 -5.36 -0.63
N ASP A 82 10.14 -6.45 -1.14
CA ASP A 82 10.87 -7.68 -1.46
C ASP A 82 11.64 -7.64 -2.79
N ILE A 83 11.48 -6.55 -3.56
CA ILE A 83 12.13 -6.36 -4.88
C ILE A 83 12.79 -4.98 -5.03
N ASP A 84 13.02 -4.29 -3.91
CA ASP A 84 13.54 -2.92 -3.85
C ASP A 84 12.75 -1.96 -4.75
N PHE A 85 11.42 -2.09 -4.76
CA PHE A 85 10.49 -1.37 -5.62
C PHE A 85 10.52 0.14 -5.42
N PHE A 86 10.52 0.61 -4.18
CA PHE A 86 10.49 2.06 -3.88
C PHE A 86 11.79 2.78 -4.29
N SER A 87 12.89 2.03 -4.44
CA SER A 87 14.16 2.56 -4.95
C SER A 87 14.21 2.73 -6.48
N LYS A 88 13.25 2.16 -7.22
CA LYS A 88 13.27 2.14 -8.69
C LYS A 88 12.74 3.45 -9.28
N LYS A 89 13.32 3.84 -10.41
CA LYS A 89 12.80 4.93 -11.23
C LYS A 89 11.69 4.46 -12.15
N PHE A 90 10.86 5.42 -12.57
CA PHE A 90 9.83 5.26 -13.59
C PHE A 90 10.27 4.39 -14.78
N ASN A 91 11.41 4.72 -15.40
CA ASN A 91 11.87 4.04 -16.61
C ASN A 91 12.19 2.56 -16.39
N GLU A 92 12.67 2.21 -15.20
CA GLU A 92 12.96 0.82 -14.83
C GLU A 92 11.66 0.03 -14.72
N ILE A 93 10.67 0.58 -14.01
CA ILE A 93 9.35 -0.04 -13.82
C ILE A 93 8.59 -0.15 -15.15
N ALA A 94 8.53 0.94 -15.92
CA ALA A 94 7.83 0.97 -17.21
C ALA A 94 8.40 -0.08 -18.20
N THR A 95 9.72 -0.28 -18.17
CA THR A 95 10.40 -1.30 -18.99
C THR A 95 10.00 -2.71 -18.56
N VAL A 96 9.98 -2.99 -17.25
CA VAL A 96 9.63 -4.31 -16.70
C VAL A 96 8.18 -4.68 -17.05
N PHE A 97 7.24 -3.76 -16.86
CA PHE A 97 5.81 -4.02 -17.06
C PHE A 97 5.32 -3.77 -18.49
N ARG A 98 6.18 -3.27 -19.40
CA ARG A 98 5.89 -3.00 -20.82
C ARG A 98 4.61 -2.17 -21.02
N THR A 99 4.41 -1.19 -20.17
CA THR A 99 3.17 -0.40 -20.09
C THR A 99 3.47 1.08 -20.27
N LYS A 100 2.45 1.83 -20.71
CA LYS A 100 2.49 3.29 -20.87
C LYS A 100 1.71 3.92 -19.72
N THR A 101 2.19 5.04 -19.24
CA THR A 101 1.52 5.76 -18.15
C THR A 101 0.37 6.63 -18.61
N VAL A 102 -0.50 6.93 -17.65
CA VAL A 102 -1.56 7.91 -17.79
C VAL A 102 -1.23 9.03 -16.80
N GLY A 103 -0.62 10.11 -17.30
CA GLY A 103 -0.07 11.14 -16.42
C GLY A 103 1.10 10.60 -15.59
N ASN A 104 1.01 10.79 -14.27
CA ASN A 104 2.01 10.32 -13.30
C ASN A 104 1.74 8.90 -12.79
N ASP A 105 0.74 8.20 -13.35
CA ASP A 105 0.30 6.90 -12.83
C ASP A 105 0.58 5.77 -13.81
N LEU A 106 0.89 4.60 -13.25
CA LEU A 106 1.05 3.36 -13.97
C LEU A 106 0.14 2.29 -13.36
N VAL A 107 -0.82 1.79 -14.15
CA VAL A 107 -1.80 0.79 -13.70
C VAL A 107 -1.42 -0.60 -14.20
N ILE A 108 -1.37 -1.59 -13.30
CA ILE A 108 -1.06 -3.00 -13.59
C ILE A 108 -2.07 -3.88 -12.85
N GLY A 109 -3.07 -4.39 -13.57
CA GLY A 109 -4.14 -5.17 -12.96
C GLY A 109 -4.87 -4.34 -11.90
N ASN A 110 -4.83 -4.80 -10.65
CA ASN A 110 -5.45 -4.13 -9.50
C ASN A 110 -4.50 -3.13 -8.81
N ALA A 111 -3.25 -3.04 -9.26
CA ALA A 111 -2.28 -2.11 -8.70
C ALA A 111 -2.21 -0.81 -9.49
N LEU A 112 -2.01 0.30 -8.78
CA LEU A 112 -1.63 1.60 -9.36
C LEU A 112 -0.36 2.07 -8.68
N ILE A 113 0.60 2.52 -9.47
CA ILE A 113 1.87 3.08 -9.00
C ILE A 113 1.83 4.58 -9.31
N HIS A 114 1.90 5.41 -8.27
CA HIS A 114 2.00 6.85 -8.40
C HIS A 114 3.47 7.28 -8.38
N PHE A 115 3.82 8.23 -9.24
CA PHE A 115 5.17 8.75 -9.35
C PHE A 115 5.24 10.25 -9.04
N GLU A 116 6.24 10.65 -8.27
CA GLU A 116 6.65 12.04 -8.07
C GLU A 116 8.13 12.22 -8.48
N GLU A 117 8.41 13.18 -9.36
CA GLU A 117 9.76 13.45 -9.89
C GLU A 117 10.50 12.18 -10.39
N GLU A 118 9.78 11.30 -11.10
CA GLU A 118 10.26 9.99 -11.61
C GLU A 118 10.54 8.91 -10.55
N ASN A 119 10.31 9.17 -9.26
CA ASN A 119 10.38 8.20 -8.17
C ASN A 119 9.03 7.57 -7.89
N VAL A 120 9.02 6.35 -7.38
CA VAL A 120 7.80 5.79 -6.78
C VAL A 120 7.48 6.59 -5.54
N ASP A 121 6.32 7.24 -5.54
CA ASP A 121 5.79 7.91 -4.36
C ASP A 121 4.94 6.92 -3.55
N SER A 122 3.96 6.29 -4.20
CA SER A 122 3.01 5.41 -3.54
C SER A 122 2.54 4.26 -4.43
N LEU A 123 2.24 3.13 -3.79
CA LEU A 123 1.73 1.90 -4.40
C LEU A 123 0.34 1.60 -3.86
N TYR A 124 -0.65 1.59 -4.75
CA TYR A 124 -2.05 1.31 -4.42
C TYR A 124 -2.46 -0.08 -4.89
N TYR A 125 -3.39 -0.67 -4.16
CA TYR A 125 -4.14 -1.86 -4.55
C TYR A 125 -5.64 -1.59 -4.42
N PHE A 126 -6.40 -1.95 -5.46
CA PHE A 126 -7.85 -1.85 -5.54
C PHE A 126 -8.46 -3.27 -5.60
N PRO A 127 -9.10 -3.75 -4.50
CA PRO A 127 -9.66 -5.09 -4.40
C PRO A 127 -10.71 -5.49 -5.44
#